data_AF-A0A1W9MR15-F1
#
_entry.id   AF-A0A1W9MR15-F1
#
_cell.length_a   1.000
_cell.length_b   1.000
_cell.length_c   1.000
_cell.angle_alpha   90.00
_cell.angle_beta   90.00
_cell.angle_gamma   90.00
#
_symmetry.space_group_name_H-M   'P 1'
#
loop_
_entity.id
_entity.type
_entity.pdbx_description
1 polymer ?
#
loop_
_entity_poly.entity_id
_entity_poly.type
_entity_poly.pdbx_seq_one_letter_code
_entity_poly.pdbx_strand_id
1 'polypeptide(L)' 'MDSLVNAATATASIDTASFPSMGSKYWSSTADAADAKKAWYINLGAGGAIALDDKKEAAYCAIAVRGR' A
#
# COMPACT_ATOMS: atom_id res chain seq x y z
N MET A 1 0.19 11.42 21.39
CA MET A 1 1.18 11.10 20.34
C MET A 1 0.55 10.02 19.51
N ASP A 2 0.08 10.38 18.32
CA ASP A 2 -0.57 9.43 17.41
C ASP A 2 0.52 8.73 16.60
N SER A 3 0.68 7.42 16.83
CA SER A 3 1.62 6.58 16.09
C SER A 3 1.02 6.26 14.72
N LEU A 4 1.82 6.40 13.66
CA LEU A 4 1.41 6.03 12.29
C LEU A 4 1.17 4.52 12.14
N VAL A 5 1.82 3.73 13.00
CA VAL A 5 1.82 2.27 12.97
C VAL A 5 1.03 1.75 14.15
N ASN A 6 0.10 0.83 13.89
CA ASN A 6 -0.55 0.03 14.93
C ASN A 6 0.30 -1.23 15.19
N ALA A 7 1.09 -1.23 16.27
CA ALA A 7 1.93 -2.36 16.65
C ALA A 7 1.18 -3.49 17.37
N ALA A 8 -0.12 -3.32 17.67
CA ALA A 8 -0.94 -4.34 18.32
C ALA A 8 -1.46 -5.41 17.32
N THR A 9 -1.36 -5.17 16.02
CA THR A 9 -1.65 -6.15 14.98
C THR A 9 -0.38 -6.90 14.59
N ALA A 10 -0.48 -8.21 14.33
CA ALA A 10 0.65 -9.09 13.97
C ALA A 10 1.43 -8.64 12.72
N THR A 11 0.89 -7.68 11.99
CA THR A 11 1.49 -7.01 10.85
C THR A 11 1.50 -5.51 11.14
N ALA A 12 2.64 -4.85 10.91
CA ALA A 12 2.78 -3.41 11.09
C ALA A 12 1.97 -2.67 10.01
N SER A 13 0.66 -2.55 10.23
CA SER A 13 -0.24 -1.80 9.35
C SER A 13 -0.45 -0.39 9.83
N ILE A 14 -0.98 0.45 8.94
CA ILE A 14 -1.43 1.78 9.29
C ILE A 14 -2.58 1.67 10.30
N ASP A 15 -2.65 2.61 11.25
CA ASP A 15 -3.82 2.73 12.12
C ASP A 15 -5.00 3.28 11.30
N THR A 16 -5.92 2.42 10.91
CA THR A 16 -7.10 2.81 10.14
C THR A 16 -8.15 3.55 10.97
N ALA A 17 -8.07 3.52 12.32
CA ALA A 17 -8.92 4.36 13.16
C ALA A 17 -8.48 5.82 13.08
N SER A 18 -7.17 6.08 13.09
CA SER A 18 -6.61 7.42 12.87
C SER A 18 -6.61 7.84 11.40
N PHE A 19 -6.51 6.89 10.47
CA PHE A 19 -6.45 7.14 9.03
C PHE A 19 -7.50 6.30 8.25
N PRO A 20 -8.79 6.61 8.36
CA PRO A 20 -9.88 5.78 7.84
C PRO A 20 -9.88 5.60 6.31
N SER A 21 -9.25 6.52 5.56
CA SER A 21 -9.13 6.42 4.11
C SER A 21 -7.92 5.59 3.64
N MET A 22 -7.08 5.09 4.56
CA MET A 22 -5.82 4.43 4.22
C MET A 22 -5.90 2.90 4.17
N GLY A 23 -7.06 2.29 4.44
CA GLY A 23 -7.27 0.84 4.44
C GLY A 23 -7.42 0.20 3.05
N SER A 24 -6.66 0.66 2.04
CA SER A 24 -6.79 0.20 0.65
C SER A 24 -5.46 -0.36 0.09
N LYS A 25 -5.48 -0.71 -1.19
CA LYS A 25 -4.30 -1.07 -1.99
C LYS A 25 -3.78 0.15 -2.73
N TYR A 26 -2.46 0.32 -2.73
CA TYR A 26 -1.78 1.47 -3.35
C TYR A 26 -0.69 1.02 -4.30
N TRP A 27 -0.70 1.55 -5.51
CA TRP A 27 0.37 1.33 -6.47
C TRP A 27 1.68 1.99 -6.03
N SER A 28 2.78 1.28 -6.26
CA SER A 28 4.12 1.85 -6.31
C SER A 28 4.42 2.38 -7.71
N SER A 29 5.35 3.33 -7.81
CA SER A 29 5.88 3.81 -9.10
C SER A 29 6.83 2.81 -9.78
N THR A 30 7.12 1.68 -9.13
CA THR A 30 8.04 0.64 -9.62
C THR A 30 7.29 -0.42 -10.43
N ALA A 31 7.65 -0.58 -11.70
CA ALA A 31 7.20 -1.70 -12.54
C ALA A 31 7.93 -3.00 -12.17
N ASP A 32 7.32 -4.15 -12.49
CA ASP A 32 8.06 -5.42 -12.44
C ASP A 32 9.14 -5.45 -13.53
N ALA A 33 10.32 -5.97 -13.17
CA ALA A 33 11.45 -6.11 -14.10
C ALA A 33 11.22 -7.25 -15.09
N ALA A 34 10.45 -8.27 -14.71
CA ALA A 34 10.17 -9.42 -15.57
C ALA A 34 8.97 -9.19 -16.51
N ASP A 35 7.95 -8.45 -16.06
CA ASP A 35 6.75 -8.18 -16.85
C ASP A 35 6.31 -6.70 -16.75
N ALA A 36 6.50 -5.95 -17.83
CA ALA A 36 6.12 -4.54 -17.90
C ALA A 36 4.61 -4.28 -17.73
N LYS A 37 3.76 -5.30 -17.87
CA LYS A 37 2.31 -5.19 -17.60
C LYS A 37 2.00 -5.11 -16.11
N LYS A 38 2.93 -5.50 -15.23
CA LYS A 38 2.73 -5.54 -13.79
C LYS A 38 3.47 -4.41 -13.06
N ALA A 39 2.95 -4.05 -11.90
CA ALA A 39 3.59 -3.13 -10.95
C ALA A 39 3.46 -3.67 -9.52
N TRP A 40 4.31 -3.16 -8.65
CA TRP A 40 4.22 -3.44 -7.22
C TRP A 40 3.09 -2.64 -6.57
N TYR A 41 2.39 -3.22 -5.62
CA TYR A 41 1.43 -2.52 -4.76
C TYR A 41 1.62 -2.92 -3.30
N ILE A 42 1.14 -2.06 -2.39
CA ILE A 42 1.03 -2.35 -0.96
C ILE A 42 -0.44 -2.37 -0.54
N ASN A 43 -0.84 -3.36 0.26
CA ASN A 43 -2.18 -3.45 0.84
C ASN A 43 -2.15 -3.03 2.31
N LEU A 44 -2.50 -1.77 2.59
CA LEU A 44 -2.52 -1.22 3.94
C LEU A 44 -3.72 -1.71 4.77
N GLY A 45 -4.77 -2.23 4.13
CA GLY A 45 -5.89 -2.89 4.82
C GLY A 45 -5.60 -4.33 5.25
N ALA A 46 -4.53 -4.95 4.74
CA ALA A 46 -4.14 -6.33 5.06
C ALA A 46 -2.69 -6.40 5.55
N GLY A 47 -2.33 -5.57 6.53
CA GLY A 47 -1.03 -5.71 7.18
C GLY A 47 0.16 -5.12 6.43
N GLY A 48 -0.07 -4.32 5.37
CA GLY A 48 1.01 -3.81 4.53
C GLY A 48 1.58 -4.87 3.57
N ALA A 49 0.81 -5.89 3.19
CA ALA A 49 1.25 -6.91 2.25
C ALA A 49 1.70 -6.31 0.92
N ILE A 50 2.82 -6.81 0.37
CA ILE A 50 3.41 -6.33 -0.88
C ILE A 50 3.28 -7.43 -1.93
N ALA A 51 2.77 -7.10 -3.11
CA ALA A 51 2.62 -8.03 -4.22
C ALA A 51 2.67 -7.33 -5.59
N LEU A 52 2.65 -8.12 -6.66
CA LEU A 52 2.55 -7.68 -8.04
C LEU A 52 1.12 -7.86 -8.56
N ASP A 53 0.67 -6.95 -9.42
CA ASP A 53 -0.60 -7.10 -10.13
C ASP A 53 -0.56 -6.40 -11.49
N ASP A 54 -1.50 -6.76 -12.38
CA ASP A 54 -1.61 -6.18 -13.72
C ASP A 54 -2.14 -4.74 -13.67
N LYS A 55 -1.43 -3.84 -14.35
CA LYS A 55 -1.73 -2.40 -14.38
C LYS A 55 -3.08 -2.05 -15.03
N LYS A 56 -3.65 -2.94 -15.83
CA LYS A 56 -4.91 -2.73 -16.56
C LYS A 56 -6.11 -3.39 -15.89
N GLU A 57 -5.89 -4.48 -15.17
CA GLU A 57 -6.97 -5.25 -14.54
C GLU A 57 -7.24 -4.82 -13.10
N ALA A 58 -6.25 -4.21 -12.42
CA ALA A 58 -6.39 -3.79 -11.02
C ALA A 58 -6.75 -2.30 -10.86
N ALA A 59 -7.82 -2.04 -10.09
CA ALA A 59 -8.23 -0.70 -9.67
C ALA A 59 -7.69 -0.39 -8.27
N TYR A 60 -6.45 0.09 -8.17
CA TYR A 60 -5.80 0.49 -6.92
C TYR A 60 -5.58 2.01 -6.85
N CYS A 61 -5.48 2.54 -5.63
CA CYS A 61 -5.24 3.96 -5.39
C CYS A 61 -3.77 4.33 -5.64
N ALA A 62 -3.50 5.63 -5.79
CA ALA A 62 -2.14 6.18 -5.72
C ALA A 62 -2.02 7.02 -4.44
N ILE A 63 -0.84 6.98 -3.81
CA ILE A 63 -0.51 7.85 -2.68
C ILE A 63 0.75 8.64 -2.99
N ALA A 64 0.65 9.96 -2.86
CA ALA A 64 1.80 10.84 -3.04
C ALA A 64 2.66 10.85 -1.76
N VAL A 65 3.97 10.68 -1.93
CA VAL A 65 4.95 10.86 -0.86
C VAL A 65 5.72 12.16 -1.11
N ARG A 66 5.89 12.97 -0.07
CA ARG A 66 6.70 14.20 -0.13
C ARG A 66 8.07 13.94 0.47
N GLY A 67 9.12 14.37 -0.22
CA GLY A 67 10.47 14.40 0.32
C GLY A 67 10.58 15.38 1.49
N ARG A 68 11.59 15.15 2.34
CA ARG A 68 11.98 16.06 3.42
C ARG A 68 13.16 16.89 3.00
#